data_AF-A0A8I1NXK2-F1
#
_entry.id   AF-A0A8I1NXK2-F1
#
_cell.length_a   1.000
_cell.length_b   1.000
_cell.length_c   1.000
_cell.angle_alpha   90.00
_cell.angle_beta   90.00
_cell.angle_gamma   90.00
#
_symmetry.space_group_name_H-M   'P 1'
#
loop_
_entity.id
_entity.type
_entity.pdbx_description
1 polymer ?
#
loop_
_entity_poly.entity_id
_entity_poly.type
_entity_poly.pdbx_seq_one_letter_code
_entity_poly.pdbx_strand_id
1 'polypeptide(L)' 'MSGYVAELGSCFLCADLGIAPELEPRPDHASYLQSWLSILANDKRAIFQAAAHAQRAVSFLHSLQPEAGLKAAA' A
#
# COMPACT_ATOMS: atom_id res chain seq x y z
N MET A 1 -13.71 -2.67 5.50
CA MET A 1 -12.42 -3.32 5.77
C MET A 1 -11.45 -3.27 4.58
N SER A 2 -11.90 -3.04 3.33
CA SER A 2 -11.04 -3.04 2.12
C SER A 2 -10.21 -1.76 1.89
N GLY A 3 -10.66 -0.59 2.37
CA GLY A 3 -9.99 0.69 2.07
C GLY A 3 -8.53 0.78 2.51
N TYR A 4 -8.17 0.22 3.67
CA TYR A 4 -6.83 0.47 4.25
C TYR A 4 -5.77 -0.50 3.74
N VAL A 5 -6.19 -1.69 3.32
CA VAL A 5 -5.31 -2.62 2.59
C VAL A 5 -4.91 -1.99 1.25
N ALA A 6 -5.85 -1.31 0.58
CA ALA A 6 -5.57 -0.61 -0.67
C ALA A 6 -4.64 0.60 -0.46
N GLU A 7 -4.85 1.39 0.59
CA GLU A 7 -4.00 2.53 0.94
C GLU A 7 -2.57 2.11 1.33
N LEU A 8 -2.42 1.09 2.17
CA LEU A 8 -1.09 0.56 2.50
C LEU A 8 -0.42 -0.03 1.25
N GLY A 9 -1.18 -0.70 0.40
CA GLY A 9 -0.69 -1.24 -0.87
C GLY A 9 -0.22 -0.17 -1.85
N SER A 10 -0.95 0.94 -1.96
CA SER A 10 -0.53 2.08 -2.80
C SER A 10 0.72 2.75 -2.23
N CYS A 11 0.82 2.92 -0.91
CA CYS A 11 2.04 3.42 -0.28
C CYS A 11 3.26 2.52 -0.55
N PHE A 12 3.10 1.20 -0.43
CA PHE A 12 4.19 0.25 -0.71
C PHE A 12 4.62 0.31 -2.18
N LEU A 13 3.67 0.32 -3.12
CA LEU A 13 3.97 0.47 -4.55
C LEU A 13 4.65 1.80 -4.86
N CYS A 14 4.18 2.90 -4.29
CA CYS A 14 4.80 4.21 -4.47
C CYS A 14 6.25 4.20 -3.96
N ALA A 15 6.50 3.58 -2.80
CA ALA A 15 7.86 3.43 -2.28
C ALA A 15 8.74 2.58 -3.20
N ASP A 16 8.23 1.44 -3.69
CA ASP A 16 8.96 0.54 -4.60
C ASP A 16 9.29 1.21 -5.95
N LEU A 17 8.37 2.04 -6.46
CA LEU A 17 8.51 2.72 -7.76
C LEU A 17 9.22 4.08 -7.65
N GLY A 18 9.63 4.50 -6.46
CA GLY A 18 10.25 5.82 -6.24
C GLY A 18 9.30 7.00 -6.46
N ILE A 19 7.98 6.78 -6.37
CA ILE A 19 6.96 7.82 -6.51
C ILE A 19 6.78 8.48 -5.14
N ALA A 20 7.24 9.73 -5.02
CA ALA A 20 6.95 10.54 -3.84
C ALA A 20 5.47 10.98 -3.86
N PRO A 21 4.72 10.80 -2.76
CA PRO A 21 3.39 11.38 -2.66
C PRO A 21 3.48 12.90 -2.75
N GLU A 22 2.53 13.53 -3.43
CA GLU A 22 2.36 14.99 -3.37
C GLU A 22 2.22 15.42 -1.90
N LEU A 23 2.99 16.43 -1.49
CA LEU A 23 3.00 16.94 -0.11
C LEU A 23 1.66 17.61 0.29
N GLU A 24 0.80 17.89 -0.69
CA GLU A 24 -0.51 18.50 -0.48
C GLU A 24 -1.54 17.42 -0.10
N PRO A 25 -2.11 17.43 1.11
CA PRO A 25 -3.16 16.49 1.48
C PRO A 25 -4.43 16.79 0.67
N ARG A 26 -4.85 15.85 -0.18
CA ARG A 26 -6.15 15.98 -0.86
C ARG A 26 -7.28 15.93 0.18
N PRO A 27 -8.25 16.85 0.15
CA PRO A 27 -9.28 17.01 1.18
C PRO A 27 -10.18 15.78 1.38
N ASP A 28 -10.29 14.94 0.35
CA ASP A 28 -11.02 13.68 0.29
C ASP A 28 -10.32 12.52 1.02
N HIS A 29 -9.03 12.65 1.37
CA HIS A 29 -8.27 11.64 2.09
C HIS A 29 -8.54 11.59 3.60
N ALA A 30 -9.11 12.66 4.20
CA ALA A 30 -9.31 12.72 5.65
C ALA A 30 -10.48 11.84 6.13
N SER A 31 -11.45 11.57 5.26
CA SER A 31 -12.72 10.89 5.58
C SER A 31 -12.52 9.48 6.12
N TYR A 32 -11.48 8.79 5.65
CA TYR A 32 -11.19 7.43 6.08
C TYR A 32 -10.37 7.40 7.37
N LEU A 33 -9.48 8.36 7.62
CA LEU A 33 -8.55 8.36 8.78
C LEU A 33 -9.27 8.23 10.13
N GLN A 34 -10.44 8.85 10.28
CA GLN A 34 -11.20 8.77 11.52
C GLN A 34 -11.69 7.35 11.83
N SER A 35 -12.08 6.60 10.81
CA SER A 35 -12.43 5.18 10.96
C SER A 35 -11.20 4.31 11.28
N TRP A 36 -10.00 4.74 10.92
CA TRP A 36 -8.74 4.01 11.18
C TRP A 36 -8.35 4.16 12.63
N LEU A 37 -8.43 5.39 13.14
CA LEU A 37 -8.11 5.70 14.53
C LEU A 37 -8.98 4.88 15.49
N SER A 38 -10.26 4.71 15.18
CA SER A 38 -11.17 3.86 15.97
C SER A 38 -10.80 2.38 15.93
N ILE A 39 -10.43 1.85 14.77
CA ILE A 39 -10.01 0.44 14.64
C ILE A 39 -8.67 0.20 15.34
N LEU A 40 -7.70 1.09 15.20
CA LEU A 40 -6.38 0.98 15.82
C LEU A 40 -6.42 1.16 17.34
N ALA A 41 -7.36 1.99 17.84
CA ALA A 41 -7.60 2.13 19.26
C ALA A 41 -8.12 0.81 19.89
N ASN A 42 -8.97 0.08 19.16
CA ASN A 42 -9.56 -1.18 19.63
C ASN A 42 -8.70 -2.41 19.36
N ASP A 43 -7.95 -2.44 18.26
CA ASP A 43 -7.08 -3.55 17.89
C ASP A 43 -5.78 -3.07 17.21
N LYS A 44 -4.72 -3.01 18.02
CA LYS A 44 -3.37 -2.67 17.55
C LYS A 44 -2.79 -3.71 16.57
N ARG A 45 -3.33 -4.93 16.51
CA ARG A 45 -2.89 -5.97 15.56
C ARG A 45 -3.53 -5.80 14.19
N ALA A 46 -4.61 -5.04 14.08
CA ALA A 46 -5.29 -4.79 12.81
C ALA A 46 -4.36 -4.16 11.77
N ILE A 47 -3.42 -3.29 12.19
CA ILE A 47 -2.44 -2.68 11.29
C ILE A 47 -1.49 -3.71 10.67
N PHE A 48 -1.01 -4.67 11.47
CA PHE A 48 -0.09 -5.70 11.01
C PHE A 48 -0.77 -6.67 10.05
N GLN A 49 -2.04 -7.01 10.34
CA GLN A 49 -2.84 -7.83 9.43
C GLN A 49 -3.08 -7.10 8.11
N ALA A 50 -3.51 -5.84 8.16
CA ALA A 50 -3.73 -5.02 6.95
C ALA A 50 -2.44 -4.89 6.13
N ALA A 51 -1.29 -4.62 6.78
CA ALA A 51 0.01 -4.56 6.13
C ALA A 51 0.41 -5.90 5.49
N ALA A 52 0.17 -7.03 6.16
CA ALA A 52 0.46 -8.35 5.59
C ALA A 52 -0.41 -8.66 4.36
N HIS A 53 -1.69 -8.26 4.37
CA HIS A 53 -2.56 -8.37 3.20
C HIS A 53 -2.09 -7.46 2.05
N ALA A 54 -1.74 -6.20 2.36
CA ALA A 54 -1.23 -5.25 1.39
C ALA A 54 0.07 -5.75 0.75
N GLN A 55 1.02 -6.24 1.55
CA GLN A 55 2.28 -6.78 1.06
C GLN A 55 2.06 -7.96 0.10
N ARG A 56 1.15 -8.89 0.43
CA ARG A 56 0.82 -10.00 -0.49
C ARG A 56 0.25 -9.50 -1.82
N ALA A 57 -0.62 -8.49 -1.79
CA ALA A 57 -1.17 -7.90 -3.01
C ALA A 57 -0.08 -7.22 -3.85
N VAL A 58 0.80 -6.45 -3.23
CA VAL A 58 1.92 -5.77 -3.92
C VAL A 58 2.90 -6.77 -4.51
N SER A 59 3.29 -7.80 -3.75
CA SER A 59 4.15 -8.87 -4.26
C SER A 59 3.53 -9.60 -5.45
N PHE A 60 2.21 -9.82 -5.44
CA PHE A 60 1.50 -10.37 -6.58
C PHE A 60 1.57 -9.43 -7.80
N LEU A 61 1.33 -8.13 -7.62
CA LEU A 61 1.43 -7.15 -8.71
C LEU A 61 2.84 -7.07 -9.32
N HIS A 62 3.88 -7.15 -8.48
CA HIS A 62 5.27 -7.25 -8.94
C HIS A 62 5.54 -8.53 -9.73
N SER A 63 4.99 -9.68 -9.29
CA SER A 63 5.15 -10.95 -10.00
C SER A 63 4.49 -10.98 -11.39
N LEU A 64 3.55 -10.07 -11.65
CA LEU A 64 2.91 -9.91 -12.95
C LEU A 64 3.68 -8.96 -13.87
N GLN A 65 4.67 -8.23 -13.37
CA GLN A 65 5.48 -7.36 -14.21
C GLN A 65 6.36 -8.20 -15.14
N PRO A 66 6.56 -7.80 -16.40
CA PRO A 66 7.51 -8.46 -17.27
C PRO A 66 8.90 -8.41 -16.63
N GLU A 67 9.67 -9.51 -16.71
CA GLU A 67 11.07 -9.48 -16.29
C GLU A 67 11.81 -8.42 -17.11
N ALA A 68 12.09 -7.28 -16.50
CA ALA A 68 12.88 -6.24 -17.09
C ALA A 68 14.34 -6.72 -17.19
N GLY A 69 14.66 -7.40 -18.30
CA GLY A 69 15.99 -7.33 -18.91
C GLY A 69 17.10 -8.24 -18.39
N LEU A 70 16.87 -9.56 -18.23
CA LEU A 70 17.98 -10.54 -18.20
C LEU A 70 18.34 -11.14 -19.58
N LYS A 71 17.74 -10.63 -20.67
CA LYS A 71 18.01 -11.10 -22.06
C LYS A 71 18.71 -10.09 -22.99
N ALA A 72 19.25 -9.00 -22.46
CA ALA A 72 20.02 -8.02 -23.25
C ALA A 72 21.55 -8.15 -23.13
N ALA A 73 22.07 -9.18 -22.44
CA ALA A 73 23.51 -9.35 -22.24
C ALA A 73 23.96 -10.83 -22.19
N ALA A 74 23.41 -11.68 -23.07
CA ALA A 74 23.91 -13.03 -23.33
C ALA A 74 24.13 -13.24 -24.82
#